data_AF-A0A8J8ECJ2-F1
#
_entry.id   AF-A0A8J8ECJ2-F1
#
_cell.length_a   1.000
_cell.length_b   1.000
_cell.length_c   1.000
_cell.angle_alpha   90.00
_cell.angle_beta   90.00
_cell.angle_gamma   90.00
#
_symmetry.space_group_name_H-M   'P 1'
#
loop_
_entity.id
_entity.type
_entity.pdbx_description
1 polymer ?
#
loop_
_entity_poly.entity_id
_entity_poly.type
_entity_poly.pdbx_seq_one_letter_code
_entity_poly.pdbx_strand_id
1 'polypeptide(L)'
;MLLTRHARERLIKRLAKKRRLERIYAELWNFLDRSRKIEVNENVVILTDGRKSLVCARLECELLSLEEIRGRVSGISEAYDCVFFDGRKARHTLPRKFVEGIPNGRYRFYMNREKKSLYIGSEEPLLAITIRPAKREERNQASPAGTTNISPKGSS
;
A
#
# COMPACT_ATOMS: atom_id res chain seq x y z
N MET A 1 -3.64 -0.57 0.31
CA MET A 1 -2.66 0.20 -0.49
C MET A 1 -2.85 -0.05 -1.97
N LEU A 2 -2.74 0.99 -2.79
CA LEU A 2 -2.69 0.96 -4.26
C LEU A 2 -1.28 1.31 -4.75
N LEU A 3 -0.98 0.98 -6.01
CA LEU A 3 0.33 1.20 -6.62
C LEU A 3 0.23 2.14 -7.81
N THR A 4 1.00 3.24 -7.79
CA THR A 4 1.28 3.98 -9.03
C THR A 4 2.02 3.09 -10.04
N ARG A 5 1.99 3.49 -11.32
CA ARG A 5 2.80 2.83 -12.37
C ARG A 5 4.28 2.76 -11.98
N HIS A 6 4.83 3.88 -11.50
CA HIS A 6 6.22 3.94 -11.08
C HIS A 6 6.50 2.98 -9.91
N ALA A 7 5.71 3.03 -8.83
CA ALA A 7 5.88 2.09 -7.71
C ALA A 7 5.79 0.63 -8.16
N ARG A 8 4.85 0.29 -9.05
CA ARG A 8 4.71 -1.05 -9.61
C ARG A 8 5.98 -1.50 -10.34
N GLU A 9 6.51 -0.69 -11.25
CA GLU A 9 7.74 -1.00 -11.98
C GLU A 9 8.93 -1.21 -11.03
N ARG A 10 9.03 -0.38 -10.00
CA ARG A 10 10.09 -0.49 -8.97
C ARG A 10 9.90 -1.72 -8.09
N LEU A 11 8.67 -2.07 -7.72
CA LEU A 11 8.32 -3.31 -7.01
C LEU A 11 8.69 -4.55 -7.83
N ILE A 12 8.34 -4.58 -9.11
CA ILE A 12 8.72 -5.67 -10.02
C ILE A 12 10.25 -5.82 -10.05
N LYS A 13 10.99 -4.72 -10.25
CA LYS A 13 12.45 -4.75 -10.35
C LYS A 13 13.14 -5.14 -9.04
N ARG A 14 12.60 -4.72 -7.88
CA ARG A 14 13.32 -4.77 -6.59
C ARG A 14 12.78 -5.81 -5.62
N LEU A 15 11.55 -6.29 -5.79
CA LEU A 15 10.90 -7.22 -4.87
C LEU A 15 10.37 -8.44 -5.63
N ALA A 16 9.41 -8.25 -6.54
CA ALA A 16 8.62 -9.38 -7.02
C ALA A 16 9.28 -10.23 -8.11
N LYS A 17 10.19 -9.66 -8.92
CA LYS A 17 10.75 -10.27 -10.15
C LYS A 17 9.70 -10.87 -11.10
N LYS A 18 8.42 -10.53 -10.92
CA LYS A 18 7.25 -11.08 -11.61
C LYS A 18 6.29 -9.95 -11.93
N ARG A 19 5.59 -10.05 -13.07
CA ARG A 19 4.72 -8.95 -13.59
C ARG A 19 3.23 -9.11 -13.29
N ARG A 20 2.80 -10.30 -12.86
CA ARG A 20 1.39 -10.59 -12.58
C ARG A 20 0.93 -9.85 -11.31
N LEU A 21 -0.21 -9.15 -11.38
CA LEU A 21 -0.73 -8.27 -10.32
C LEU A 21 -0.80 -8.98 -8.96
N GLU A 22 -1.41 -10.15 -8.91
CA GLU A 22 -1.56 -10.97 -7.70
C GLU A 22 -0.22 -11.21 -7.02
N ARG A 23 0.82 -11.50 -7.82
CA ARG A 23 2.17 -11.79 -7.32
C ARG A 23 2.89 -10.52 -6.86
N ILE A 24 2.68 -9.39 -7.53
CA ILE A 24 3.21 -8.10 -7.11
C ILE A 24 2.64 -7.71 -5.74
N TYR A 25 1.32 -7.87 -5.57
CA TYR A 25 0.65 -7.56 -4.31
C TYR A 25 1.00 -8.56 -3.19
N ALA A 26 1.18 -9.84 -3.49
CA ALA A 26 1.69 -10.81 -2.51
C ALA A 26 3.05 -10.37 -1.93
N GLU A 27 3.98 -9.95 -2.80
CA GLU A 27 5.30 -9.47 -2.40
C GLU A 27 5.23 -8.12 -1.67
N LEU A 28 4.28 -7.28 -2.04
CA LEU A 28 3.97 -6.05 -1.32
C LEU A 28 3.50 -6.36 0.10
N TRP A 29 2.52 -7.25 0.30
CA TRP A 29 2.04 -7.60 1.64
C TRP A 29 3.16 -8.22 2.48
N ASN A 30 3.96 -9.13 1.92
CA ASN A 30 5.13 -9.67 2.61
C ASN A 30 6.10 -8.56 3.05
N PHE A 31 6.28 -7.53 2.23
CA PHE A 31 7.08 -6.35 2.58
C PHE A 31 6.43 -5.54 3.70
N LEU A 32 5.12 -5.31 3.64
CA LEU A 32 4.38 -4.58 4.67
C LEU A 32 4.44 -5.29 6.03
N ASP A 33 4.34 -6.62 6.07
CA ASP A 33 4.39 -7.42 7.31
C ASP A 33 5.67 -7.26 8.12
N ARG A 34 6.78 -6.98 7.43
CA ARG A 34 8.09 -6.75 8.05
C ARG A 34 8.49 -5.28 8.11
N SER A 35 7.60 -4.38 7.68
CA SER A 35 7.89 -2.96 7.63
C SER A 35 7.36 -2.23 8.86
N ARG A 36 8.10 -1.22 9.31
CA ARG A 36 7.61 -0.22 10.25
C ARG A 36 7.03 0.97 9.49
N LYS A 37 6.00 1.59 10.08
CA LYS A 37 5.38 2.81 9.57
C LYS A 37 6.06 4.02 10.20
N ILE A 38 6.41 5.00 9.36
CA ILE A 38 6.94 6.31 9.74
C ILE A 38 5.97 7.35 9.18
N GLU A 39 5.34 8.11 10.07
CA GLU A 39 4.53 9.28 9.70
C GLU A 39 5.48 10.43 9.40
N VAL A 40 5.57 10.86 8.14
CA VAL A 40 6.44 11.99 7.75
C VAL A 40 5.71 13.31 7.96
N ASN A 41 4.45 13.34 7.54
CA ASN A 41 3.49 14.41 7.79
C ASN A 41 2.07 13.85 7.62
N GLU A 42 1.06 14.72 7.67
CA GLU A 42 -0.35 14.34 7.53
C GLU A 42 -0.67 13.59 6.23
N ASN A 43 0.05 13.85 5.14
CA ASN A 43 -0.24 13.30 3.82
C ASN A 43 0.72 12.17 3.40
N VAL A 44 1.90 12.09 4.00
CA VAL A 44 2.99 11.23 3.55
C VAL A 44 3.38 10.22 4.62
N VAL A 45 3.36 8.94 4.24
CA VAL A 45 3.73 7.80 5.07
C VAL A 45 4.88 7.04 4.40
N ILE A 46 5.88 6.66 5.19
CA ILE A 46 6.95 5.75 4.75
C ILE A 46 6.81 4.42 5.47
N LEU A 47 6.85 3.32 4.70
CA LEU A 47 6.92 1.97 5.23
C LEU A 47 8.29 1.39 4.90
N THR A 48 9.04 0.98 5.92
CA THR A 48 10.44 0.55 5.76
C THR A 48 10.77 -0.72 6.53
N ASP A 49 11.48 -1.64 5.89
CA ASP A 49 12.09 -2.83 6.52
C ASP A 49 13.57 -2.59 6.91
N GLY A 50 14.01 -1.33 6.89
CA GLY A 50 15.39 -0.92 7.13
C GLY A 50 16.34 -1.15 5.95
N ARG A 51 15.91 -1.85 4.89
CA ARG A 51 16.68 -2.01 3.64
C ARG A 51 16.05 -1.23 2.50
N LYS A 52 14.73 -1.30 2.39
CA LYS A 52 13.92 -0.60 1.39
C LYS A 52 12.83 0.20 2.09
N SER A 53 12.48 1.31 1.47
CA SER A 53 11.41 2.19 1.90
C SER A 53 10.40 2.37 0.77
N LEU A 54 9.14 2.16 1.11
CA LEU A 54 7.99 2.43 0.28
C LEU A 54 7.39 3.77 0.69
N VAL A 55 7.45 4.73 -0.22
CA VAL A 55 6.91 6.08 0.01
C VAL A 55 5.48 6.12 -0.48
N CYS A 56 4.57 6.52 0.40
CA CYS A 56 3.14 6.52 0.13
C CYS A 56 2.52 7.88 0.42
N ALA A 57 1.51 8.24 -0.37
CA ALA A 57 0.56 9.30 -0.02
C ALA A 57 -0.72 8.69 0.54
N ARG A 58 -1.37 9.39 1.47
CA ARG A 58 -2.74 9.06 1.89
C ARG A 58 -3.71 9.38 0.75
N LEU A 59 -4.75 8.57 0.64
CA LEU A 59 -5.86 8.81 -0.27
C LEU A 59 -7.11 9.11 0.55
N GLU A 60 -7.85 10.13 0.14
CA GLU A 60 -9.20 10.36 0.64
C GLU A 60 -10.09 9.15 0.33
N CYS A 61 -10.90 8.75 1.29
CA CYS A 61 -11.74 7.56 1.16
C CYS A 61 -13.05 7.73 1.90
N GLU A 62 -14.05 6.97 1.46
CA GLU A 62 -15.37 6.92 2.09
C GLU A 62 -15.47 5.65 2.94
N LEU A 63 -16.18 5.70 4.07
CA LEU A 63 -16.50 4.51 4.86
C LEU A 63 -17.89 4.00 4.47
N LEU A 64 -17.94 2.99 3.60
CA LEU A 64 -19.16 2.46 3.02
C LEU A 64 -19.42 1.02 3.47
N SER A 65 -20.68 0.64 3.59
CA SER A 65 -21.10 -0.76 3.68
C SER A 65 -20.82 -1.48 2.36
N LEU A 66 -20.71 -2.81 2.41
CA LEU A 66 -20.54 -3.61 1.20
C LEU A 66 -21.69 -3.41 0.19
N GLU A 67 -22.92 -3.19 0.67
CA GLU A 67 -24.07 -2.93 -0.19
C GLU A 67 -23.93 -1.61 -0.96
N GLU A 68 -23.53 -0.54 -0.28
CA GLU A 68 -23.24 0.75 -0.93
C GLU A 68 -22.10 0.61 -1.94
N ILE A 69 -21.04 -0.14 -1.60
CA ILE A 69 -19.93 -0.43 -2.52
C ILE A 69 -20.43 -1.18 -3.76
N ARG A 70 -21.27 -2.20 -3.61
CA ARG A 70 -21.90 -2.94 -4.72
C ARG A 70 -22.70 -1.99 -5.62
N GLY A 71 -23.46 -1.08 -5.03
CA GLY A 71 -24.16 -0.01 -5.76
C GLY A 71 -23.21 0.85 -6.60
N ARG A 72 -22.13 1.35 -5.99
CA ARG A 72 -21.11 2.21 -6.66
C ARG A 72 -20.42 1.54 -7.85
N VAL A 73 -20.26 0.21 -7.82
CA VAL A 73 -19.51 -0.54 -8.85
C VAL A 73 -20.39 -1.25 -9.88
N SER A 74 -21.71 -1.29 -9.67
CA SER A 74 -22.68 -2.05 -10.48
C SER A 74 -22.62 -1.70 -11.98
N GLY A 75 -22.54 -0.41 -12.31
CA GLY A 75 -22.51 0.11 -13.68
C GLY A 75 -21.16 0.03 -14.38
N ILE A 76 -20.12 -0.54 -13.74
CA ILE A 76 -18.78 -0.58 -14.33
C ILE A 76 -18.63 -1.83 -15.19
N SER A 77 -18.52 -1.62 -16.50
CA SER A 77 -18.33 -2.68 -17.51
C SER A 77 -16.86 -2.97 -17.84
N GLU A 78 -15.93 -2.14 -17.38
CA GLU A 78 -14.50 -2.27 -17.64
C GLU A 78 -13.74 -2.97 -16.50
N ALA A 79 -12.62 -3.59 -16.83
CA ALA A 79 -11.74 -4.22 -15.84
C ALA A 79 -10.85 -3.20 -15.12
N TYR A 80 -10.75 -3.34 -13.81
CA TYR A 80 -9.98 -2.49 -12.90
C TYR A 80 -8.92 -3.34 -12.18
N ASP A 81 -7.86 -2.69 -11.73
CA ASP A 81 -6.99 -3.25 -10.69
C ASP A 81 -7.70 -3.11 -9.33
N CYS A 82 -8.35 -4.20 -8.91
CA CYS A 82 -9.11 -4.25 -7.67
C CYS A 82 -8.28 -4.84 -6.54
N VAL A 83 -8.30 -4.19 -5.38
CA VAL A 83 -7.58 -4.62 -4.17
C VAL A 83 -8.54 -4.68 -2.99
N PHE A 84 -8.59 -5.84 -2.33
CA PHE A 84 -9.20 -6.04 -1.03
C PHE A 84 -8.07 -6.32 -0.03
N PHE A 85 -7.81 -5.35 0.85
CA PHE A 85 -6.61 -5.36 1.70
C PHE A 85 -6.70 -6.42 2.79
N ASP A 86 -7.81 -6.49 3.50
CA ASP A 86 -7.99 -7.34 4.68
C ASP A 86 -7.91 -8.82 4.28
N GLY A 87 -8.53 -9.18 3.16
CA GLY A 87 -8.45 -10.53 2.59
C GLY A 87 -7.22 -10.80 1.74
N ARG A 88 -6.25 -9.87 1.70
CA ARG A 88 -5.02 -9.98 0.89
C ARG A 88 -5.31 -10.49 -0.52
N LYS A 89 -6.20 -9.79 -1.22
CA LYS A 89 -6.63 -10.15 -2.58
C LYS A 89 -6.45 -8.97 -3.51
N ALA A 90 -5.77 -9.19 -4.64
CA ALA A 90 -5.64 -8.19 -5.69
C ALA A 90 -5.86 -8.86 -7.03
N ARG A 91 -6.70 -8.32 -7.92
CA ARG A 91 -7.01 -8.92 -9.21
C ARG A 91 -7.35 -7.86 -10.24
N HIS A 92 -6.86 -8.05 -11.47
CA HIS A 92 -7.35 -7.29 -12.62
C HIS A 92 -8.66 -7.92 -13.11
N THR A 93 -9.81 -7.31 -12.80
CA THR A 93 -11.13 -7.88 -13.11
C THR A 93 -12.23 -6.82 -13.05
N LEU A 94 -13.46 -7.20 -13.38
CA LEU A 94 -14.62 -6.32 -13.24
C LEU A 94 -14.88 -6.02 -11.75
N PRO A 95 -14.99 -4.74 -11.33
CA PRO A 95 -15.32 -4.37 -9.97
C PRO A 95 -16.52 -5.13 -9.37
N ARG A 96 -17.62 -5.27 -10.13
CA ARG A 96 -18.81 -6.03 -9.70
C ARG A 96 -18.51 -7.48 -9.34
N LYS A 97 -17.69 -8.18 -10.13
CA LYS A 97 -17.29 -9.57 -9.86
C LYS A 97 -16.30 -9.66 -8.69
N PHE A 98 -15.52 -8.59 -8.47
CA PHE A 98 -14.55 -8.57 -7.39
C PHE A 98 -15.23 -8.52 -6.02
N VAL A 99 -16.26 -7.69 -5.89
CA VAL A 99 -16.98 -7.44 -4.61
C VAL A 99 -17.89 -8.60 -4.18
N GLU A 100 -18.25 -9.51 -5.08
CA GLU A 100 -19.00 -10.74 -4.75
C GLU A 100 -18.25 -11.62 -3.74
N GLY A 101 -16.91 -11.62 -3.79
CA GLY A 101 -16.08 -12.42 -2.90
C GLY A 101 -15.62 -11.71 -1.62
N ILE A 102 -16.26 -10.60 -1.25
CA ILE A 102 -15.92 -9.82 -0.04
C ILE A 102 -16.99 -10.09 1.04
N PRO A 103 -16.60 -10.36 2.30
CA PRO A 103 -17.54 -10.52 3.40
C PRO A 103 -18.39 -9.27 3.65
N ASN A 104 -19.60 -9.44 4.21
CA ASN A 104 -20.41 -8.30 4.63
C ASN A 104 -19.69 -7.51 5.72
N GLY A 105 -19.76 -6.18 5.64
CA GLY A 105 -19.09 -5.29 6.58
C GLY A 105 -19.07 -3.83 6.09
N ARG A 106 -18.38 -2.98 6.85
CA ARG A 106 -18.06 -1.60 6.46
C ARG A 106 -16.57 -1.49 6.15
N TYR A 107 -16.25 -0.83 5.04
CA TYR A 107 -14.89 -0.73 4.52
C TYR A 107 -14.57 0.69 4.08
N ARG A 108 -13.32 1.08 4.24
CA ARG A 108 -12.73 2.22 3.54
C ARG A 108 -12.69 1.89 2.05
N PHE A 109 -13.34 2.74 1.27
CA PHE A 109 -13.52 2.59 -0.16
C PHE A 109 -12.83 3.74 -0.89
N TYR A 110 -12.06 3.40 -1.91
CA TYR A 110 -11.51 4.35 -2.87
C TYR A 110 -11.63 3.79 -4.28
N MET A 111 -11.97 4.65 -5.23
CA MET A 111 -12.03 4.29 -6.63
C MET A 111 -11.56 5.46 -7.50
N ASN A 112 -10.72 5.14 -8.48
CA ASN A 112 -10.31 6.08 -9.50
C ASN A 112 -10.67 5.51 -10.88
N ARG A 113 -11.59 6.19 -11.58
CA ARG A 113 -12.09 5.76 -12.89
C ARG A 113 -11.04 5.93 -13.99
N GLU A 114 -10.29 7.03 -13.98
CA GLU A 114 -9.24 7.29 -14.97
C GLU A 114 -8.09 6.28 -14.88
N LYS A 115 -7.67 5.95 -13.65
CA LYS A 115 -6.60 4.98 -13.41
C LYS A 115 -7.11 3.54 -13.35
N LYS A 116 -8.42 3.32 -13.49
CA LYS A 116 -9.09 2.01 -13.41
C LYS A 116 -8.61 1.22 -12.20
N SER A 117 -8.64 1.84 -11.02
CA SER A 117 -8.16 1.24 -9.77
C SER A 117 -9.21 1.32 -8.68
N LEU A 118 -9.33 0.27 -7.88
CA LEU A 118 -10.29 0.16 -6.79
C LEU A 118 -9.62 -0.43 -5.55
N TYR A 119 -9.94 0.16 -4.39
CA TYR A 119 -9.48 -0.29 -3.08
C TYR A 119 -10.65 -0.46 -2.12
N ILE A 120 -10.62 -1.57 -1.38
CA ILE A 120 -11.52 -1.91 -0.29
C ILE A 120 -10.66 -2.45 0.87
N GLY A 121 -10.89 -2.00 2.09
CA GLY A 121 -10.26 -2.56 3.29
C GLY A 121 -10.69 -1.83 4.56
N SER A 122 -10.35 -2.36 5.73
CA SER A 122 -10.63 -1.74 7.02
C SER A 122 -9.76 -0.49 7.25
N GLU A 123 -8.53 -0.52 6.74
CA GLU A 123 -7.54 0.55 6.85
C GLU A 123 -7.65 1.59 5.74
N GLU A 124 -7.24 2.83 6.05
CA GLU A 124 -7.17 3.90 5.06
C GLU A 124 -6.29 3.54 3.86
N PRO A 125 -6.74 3.84 2.62
CA PRO A 125 -5.94 3.58 1.44
C PRO A 125 -4.70 4.49 1.40
N LEU A 126 -3.56 3.85 1.19
CA LEU A 126 -2.33 4.51 0.80
C LEU A 126 -2.08 4.30 -0.70
N LEU A 127 -1.55 5.31 -1.39
CA LEU A 127 -1.01 5.21 -2.75
C LEU A 127 0.51 5.15 -2.70
N ALA A 128 1.10 4.02 -3.05
CA ALA A 128 2.54 3.90 -3.17
C ALA A 128 3.05 4.68 -4.39
N ILE A 129 3.93 5.65 -4.14
CA ILE A 129 4.55 6.51 -5.14
C ILE A 129 5.81 5.84 -5.67
N THR A 130 6.66 5.31 -4.79
CA THR A 130 7.91 4.63 -5.18
C THR A 130 8.40 3.68 -4.12
N ILE A 131 9.26 2.73 -4.52
CA ILE A 131 10.11 1.95 -3.63
C ILE A 131 11.58 2.21 -3.95
N ARG A 132 12.35 2.51 -2.91
CA ARG A 132 13.77 2.85 -3.00
C ARG A 132 14.56 2.25 -1.83
N PRO A 133 15.91 2.26 -1.87
CA PRO A 133 16.70 1.98 -0.68
C PRO A 133 16.32 2.91 0.46
N ALA A 134 16.37 2.38 1.68
CA ALA A 134 16.08 3.16 2.88
C ALA A 134 17.17 4.21 3.13
N LYS A 135 16.79 5.46 3.43
CA LYS A 135 17.70 6.53 3.87
C LYS A 135 18.24 6.22 5.26
N ARG A 136 19.35 6.85 5.64
CA ARG A 136 20.01 6.63 6.94
C ARG A 136 19.03 6.75 8.12
N GLU A 137 18.23 7.80 8.14
CA GLU A 137 17.22 8.03 9.18
C GLU A 137 16.15 6.92 9.22
N GLU A 138 15.65 6.49 8.07
CA GLU A 138 14.68 5.39 7.95
C GLU A 138 15.26 4.06 8.47
N ARG A 139 16.57 3.81 8.24
CA ARG A 139 17.26 2.62 8.77
C ARG A 139 17.42 2.67 10.29
N ASN A 140 17.76 3.83 10.82
CA ASN A 140 17.91 4.03 12.25
C ASN A 140 16.57 3.83 12.98
N GLN A 141 15.47 4.32 12.39
CA GLN A 141 14.11 4.12 12.92
C GLN A 141 13.57 2.70 12.73
N ALA A 142 14.05 1.97 11.72
CA ALA A 142 13.69 0.57 11.51
C ALA A 142 14.34 -0.39 12.52
N SER A 143 15.43 0.04 13.17
CA SER A 143 16.14 -0.75 14.17
C SER A 143 15.38 -0.74 15.49
N PRO A 144 15.10 -1.90 16.11
CA PRO A 144 14.63 -1.93 17.50
C PRO A 144 15.75 -1.32 18.37
N ALA A 145 15.38 -0.45 19.30
CA ALA A 145 16.28 0.44 20.04
C ALA A 145 17.64 -0.16 20.45
N GLY A 146 18.71 0.62 20.25
CA GLY A 146 20.00 0.38 20.89
C GLY A 146 21.20 0.81 20.06
N THR A 147 21.52 2.11 20.04
CA THR A 147 22.85 2.67 20.35
C THR A 147 22.74 4.19 20.15
N THR A 148 22.47 4.90 21.24
CA THR A 148 22.85 6.32 21.33
C THR A 148 24.37 6.36 21.18
N ASN A 149 24.86 6.76 20.00
CA ASN A 149 26.25 7.16 19.84
C ASN A 149 26.46 8.42 20.68
N ILE A 150 26.93 8.24 21.91
CA ILE A 150 27.55 9.32 22.67
C ILE A 150 28.82 9.67 21.91
N SER A 151 28.84 10.82 21.26
CA SER A 151 30.05 11.40 20.70
C SER A 151 31.09 11.57 21.82
N PRO A 152 32.35 11.12 21.66
CA PRO A 152 33.38 11.55 22.58
C PRO A 152 33.61 13.04 22.33
N LYS A 153 33.32 13.87 23.33
CA LYS A 153 33.85 15.24 23.37
C LYS A 153 35.37 15.11 23.36
N GLY A 154 35.99 15.40 22.22
CA GLY A 154 37.42 15.66 22.16
C GLY A 154 37.72 16.91 22.96
N SER A 155 38.45 16.74 24.06
CA SER A 155 39.15 17.83 24.72
C SER A 155 40.47 18.04 23.99
N SER A 156 40.67 19.23 23.44
CA SER A 156 41.98 19.85 23.19
C SER A 156 41.80 21.35 23.33
#